data_AF-A0A380TCW0-F1
#
_entry.id   AF-A0A380TCW0-F1
#
_cell.length_a   1.000
_cell.length_b   1.000
_cell.length_c   1.000
_cell.angle_alpha   90.00
_cell.angle_beta   90.00
_cell.angle_gamma   90.00
#
_symmetry.space_group_name_H-M   'P 1'
#
loop_
_entity.id
_entity.type
_entity.pdbx_description
1 polymer ?
#
loop_
_entity_poly.entity_id
_entity_poly.type
_entity_poly.pdbx_seq_one_letter_code
_entity_poly.pdbx_strand_id
1 'polypeptide(L)'
;MEDGSFEENPPTLPDFLMRDLRWCQGNLQYVQLLSRPGFNPMGRLQLVLAILMYTAAPLWLGFLLVGFGQLLLMPAALPAGASAASVPQASGINIGLVLYAAVMLMVMTPKILGIIDVLVSRGSRLAYGGAARVLIGAFVELVFGLLLSASVAVTHSIFIAGLLMGKQITWSPQKRENRTIPLRKALPGLWPHLVLGIAASALLLWKAPAIIPWAIPILAGWLLAIPFACMTSWQAIGVRLARWGVCAVPEELDPPHEIQRMNAIAAALQRTRATASAPGRAPAPPAKAAEMAEPR
;
A
#
# COMPACT_ATOMS: atom_id res chain seq x y z
N MET A 1 -13.78 14.55 -7.22
CA MET A 1 -13.83 14.01 -5.85
C MET A 1 -14.83 12.87 -5.90
N GLU A 2 -14.40 11.67 -5.53
CA GLU A 2 -15.27 10.49 -5.47
C GLU A 2 -16.08 10.54 -4.16
N ASP A 3 -16.98 11.52 -4.04
CA ASP A 3 -17.79 11.69 -2.84
C ASP A 3 -18.90 10.63 -2.81
N GLY A 4 -19.06 9.95 -1.67
CA GLY A 4 -20.19 9.05 -1.40
C GLY A 4 -19.86 7.55 -1.33
N SER A 5 -18.61 7.13 -1.56
CA SER A 5 -18.16 5.78 -1.21
C SER A 5 -17.43 5.80 0.15
N PHE A 6 -17.92 5.00 1.09
CA PHE A 6 -17.32 4.82 2.42
C PHE A 6 -16.63 3.46 2.55
N GLU A 7 -16.16 2.89 1.43
CA GLU A 7 -15.47 1.61 1.44
C GLU A 7 -14.05 1.75 2.01
N GLU A 8 -13.78 1.02 3.09
CA GLU A 8 -12.46 1.01 3.72
C GLU A 8 -11.48 0.08 3.01
N ASN A 9 -10.21 0.47 3.00
CA ASN A 9 -9.11 -0.37 2.53
C ASN A 9 -8.88 -1.55 3.50
N PRO A 10 -8.37 -2.72 3.06
CA PRO A 10 -8.04 -3.80 3.97
C PRO A 10 -7.07 -3.35 5.07
N PRO A 11 -7.24 -3.81 6.31
CA PRO A 11 -6.59 -3.23 7.48
C PRO A 11 -5.11 -3.59 7.63
N THR A 12 -4.60 -4.50 6.78
CA THR A 12 -3.21 -4.96 6.85
C THR A 12 -2.62 -5.11 5.45
N LEU A 13 -1.31 -4.89 5.31
CA LEU A 13 -0.62 -5.03 4.03
C LEU A 13 -0.82 -6.43 3.39
N PRO A 14 -0.76 -7.56 4.13
CA PRO A 14 -1.06 -8.87 3.53
C PRO A 14 -2.49 -9.00 3.00
N ASP A 15 -3.49 -8.43 3.70
CA ASP A 15 -4.88 -8.45 3.23
C ASP A 15 -5.06 -7.57 1.99
N PHE A 16 -4.36 -6.42 1.94
CA PHE A 16 -4.30 -5.55 0.77
C PHE A 16 -3.70 -6.29 -0.43
N LEU A 17 -2.53 -6.91 -0.27
CA LEU A 17 -1.88 -7.68 -1.33
C LEU A 17 -2.77 -8.82 -1.83
N MET A 18 -3.43 -9.57 -0.94
CA MET A 18 -4.34 -10.64 -1.34
C MET A 18 -5.56 -10.13 -2.13
N ARG A 19 -6.09 -8.95 -1.79
CA ARG A 19 -7.14 -8.31 -2.58
C ARG A 19 -6.60 -7.93 -3.95
N ASP A 20 -5.46 -7.27 -4.00
CA ASP A 20 -4.83 -6.78 -5.22
C ASP A 20 -4.43 -7.93 -6.17
N LEU A 21 -3.97 -9.07 -5.65
CA LEU A 21 -3.67 -10.25 -6.46
C LEU A 21 -4.91 -10.89 -7.10
N ARG A 22 -6.09 -10.76 -6.49
CA ARG A 22 -7.35 -11.18 -7.15
C ARG A 22 -7.68 -10.29 -8.34
N TRP A 23 -7.45 -8.98 -8.20
CA TRP A 23 -7.57 -8.04 -9.32
C TRP A 23 -6.53 -8.36 -10.39
N CYS A 24 -5.29 -8.65 -10.02
CA CYS A 24 -4.24 -9.11 -10.93
C CYS A 24 -4.70 -10.32 -11.75
N GLN A 25 -5.18 -11.38 -11.09
CA GLN A 25 -5.67 -12.58 -11.76
C GLN A 25 -6.81 -12.28 -12.73
N GLY A 26 -7.80 -11.48 -12.31
CA GLY A 26 -8.93 -11.09 -13.17
C GLY A 26 -8.49 -10.30 -14.40
N ASN A 27 -7.58 -9.34 -14.23
CA ASN A 27 -7.07 -8.54 -15.35
C ASN A 27 -6.25 -9.38 -16.35
N LEU A 28 -5.50 -10.38 -15.87
CA LEU A 28 -4.75 -11.27 -16.77
C LEU A 28 -5.65 -12.20 -17.58
N GLN A 29 -6.89 -12.47 -17.14
CA GLN A 29 -7.86 -13.22 -17.94
C GLN A 29 -8.31 -12.45 -19.19
N TYR A 30 -8.14 -11.13 -19.23
CA TYR A 30 -8.48 -10.31 -20.40
C TYR A 30 -7.68 -10.66 -21.65
N VAL A 31 -6.53 -11.36 -21.51
CA VAL A 31 -5.80 -11.92 -22.65
C VAL A 31 -6.74 -12.76 -23.54
N GLN A 32 -7.68 -13.49 -22.93
CA GLN A 32 -8.65 -14.33 -23.65
C GLN A 32 -9.74 -13.52 -24.37
N LEU A 33 -9.92 -12.25 -24.00
CA LEU A 33 -10.92 -11.35 -24.58
C LEU A 33 -10.38 -10.53 -25.76
N LEU A 34 -9.07 -10.36 -25.87
CA LEU A 34 -8.44 -9.52 -26.91
C LEU A 34 -8.85 -9.94 -28.33
N SER A 35 -8.91 -11.25 -28.58
CA SER A 35 -9.28 -11.84 -29.87
C SER A 35 -10.78 -12.08 -30.03
N ARG A 36 -11.60 -11.81 -29.00
CA ARG A 36 -13.05 -12.03 -29.13
C ARG A 36 -13.68 -10.97 -30.04
N PRO A 37 -14.64 -11.35 -30.89
CA PRO A 37 -15.43 -10.40 -31.65
C PRO A 37 -16.32 -9.58 -30.69
N GLY A 38 -16.66 -8.35 -31.08
CA GLY A 38 -17.56 -7.46 -30.32
C GLY A 38 -16.89 -6.26 -29.64
N PHE A 39 -15.55 -6.24 -29.51
CA PHE A 39 -14.82 -5.09 -28.99
C PHE A 39 -14.32 -4.17 -30.11
N ASN A 40 -14.56 -2.86 -29.96
CA ASN A 40 -13.94 -1.85 -30.81
C ASN A 40 -12.44 -1.68 -30.47
N PRO A 41 -11.62 -1.00 -31.31
CA PRO A 41 -10.20 -0.82 -31.05
C PRO A 41 -9.88 -0.17 -29.70
N MET A 42 -10.71 0.78 -29.26
CA MET A 42 -10.53 1.45 -27.97
C MET A 42 -10.72 0.50 -26.79
N GLY A 43 -11.76 -0.34 -26.82
CA GLY A 43 -12.00 -1.36 -25.82
C GLY A 43 -10.85 -2.37 -25.76
N ARG A 44 -10.27 -2.75 -26.91
CA ARG A 44 -9.07 -3.59 -26.93
C ARG A 44 -7.86 -2.90 -26.31
N LEU A 45 -7.66 -1.62 -26.60
CA LEU A 45 -6.58 -0.84 -25.96
C LEU A 45 -6.76 -0.80 -24.44
N GLN A 46 -7.97 -0.60 -23.93
CA GLN A 46 -8.26 -0.64 -22.48
C GLN A 46 -7.94 -2.01 -21.87
N LEU A 47 -8.30 -3.11 -22.55
CA LEU A 47 -7.93 -4.47 -22.10
C LEU A 47 -6.40 -4.66 -22.06
N VAL A 48 -5.68 -4.18 -23.08
CA VAL A 48 -4.21 -4.23 -23.12
C VAL A 48 -3.61 -3.42 -21.96
N LEU A 49 -4.10 -2.21 -21.71
CA LEU A 49 -3.63 -1.38 -20.60
C LEU A 49 -3.91 -2.02 -19.24
N ALA A 50 -5.07 -2.66 -19.07
CA ALA A 50 -5.43 -3.39 -17.86
C ALA A 50 -4.50 -4.60 -17.61
N ILE A 51 -4.10 -5.32 -18.67
CA ILE A 51 -3.09 -6.39 -18.59
C ILE A 51 -1.71 -5.79 -18.23
N LEU A 52 -1.30 -4.73 -18.93
CA LEU A 52 -0.01 -4.08 -18.73
C LEU A 52 0.17 -3.51 -17.33
N MET A 53 -0.90 -3.03 -16.69
CA MET A 53 -0.87 -2.53 -15.32
C MET A 53 -0.27 -3.54 -14.33
N TYR A 54 -0.49 -4.84 -14.53
CA TYR A 54 0.08 -5.88 -13.68
C TYR A 54 1.32 -6.55 -14.26
N THR A 55 1.43 -6.70 -15.58
CA THR A 55 2.63 -7.30 -16.21
C THR A 55 3.84 -6.35 -16.22
N ALA A 56 3.63 -5.05 -16.01
CA ALA A 56 4.72 -4.11 -15.82
C ALA A 56 5.61 -4.47 -14.60
N ALA A 57 5.03 -5.01 -13.52
CA ALA A 57 5.78 -5.41 -12.34
C ALA A 57 6.86 -6.48 -12.60
N PRO A 58 6.54 -7.66 -13.18
CA PRO A 58 7.57 -8.65 -13.54
C PRO A 58 8.52 -8.17 -14.62
N LEU A 59 8.08 -7.34 -15.57
CA LEU A 59 8.98 -6.75 -16.58
C LEU A 59 10.00 -5.82 -15.93
N TRP A 60 9.57 -4.99 -14.99
CA TRP A 60 10.45 -4.10 -14.23
C TRP A 60 11.44 -4.89 -13.37
N LEU A 61 10.97 -5.92 -12.65
CA LEU A 61 11.85 -6.78 -11.87
C LEU A 61 12.85 -7.52 -12.77
N GLY A 62 12.40 -8.02 -13.92
CA GLY A 62 13.26 -8.64 -14.93
C GLY A 62 14.34 -7.69 -15.45
N PHE A 63 13.98 -6.44 -15.74
CA PHE A 63 14.94 -5.40 -16.12
C PHE A 63 16.02 -5.19 -15.05
N LEU A 64 15.65 -5.10 -13.77
CA LEU A 64 16.60 -5.00 -12.67
C LEU A 64 17.50 -6.24 -12.55
N LEU A 65 16.92 -7.45 -12.68
CA LEU A 65 17.67 -8.70 -12.63
C LEU A 65 18.68 -8.82 -13.78
N VAL A 66 18.34 -8.37 -14.99
CA VAL A 66 19.28 -8.30 -16.12
C VAL A 66 20.41 -7.33 -15.80
N GLY A 67 20.12 -6.16 -15.22
CA GLY A 67 21.15 -5.20 -14.79
C GLY A 67 22.10 -5.78 -13.73
N PHE A 68 21.56 -6.49 -12.73
CA PHE A 68 22.37 -7.20 -11.74
C PHE A 68 23.19 -8.34 -12.37
N GLY A 69 22.61 -9.08 -13.32
CA GLY A 69 23.30 -10.12 -14.08
C GLY A 69 24.47 -9.55 -14.88
N GLN A 70 24.28 -8.42 -15.55
CA GLN A 70 25.35 -7.71 -16.25
C GLN A 70 26.46 -7.31 -15.29
N LEU A 71 26.13 -6.78 -14.10
CA LEU A 71 27.10 -6.41 -13.08
C LEU A 71 27.90 -7.60 -12.53
N LEU A 72 27.29 -8.79 -12.44
CA LEU A 72 27.97 -10.03 -12.07
C LEU A 72 29.00 -10.46 -13.12
N LEU A 73 28.63 -10.36 -14.40
CA LEU A 73 29.48 -10.73 -15.53
C LEU A 73 30.60 -9.71 -15.79
N MET A 74 30.49 -8.49 -15.27
CA MET A 74 31.55 -7.49 -15.37
C MET A 74 32.81 -7.94 -14.60
N PRO A 75 34.00 -7.89 -15.23
CA PRO A 75 35.28 -8.17 -14.56
C PRO A 75 35.43 -7.31 -13.30
N ALA A 76 35.92 -7.91 -12.20
CA ALA A 76 36.14 -7.19 -10.93
C ALA A 76 37.18 -6.07 -11.03
N ALA A 77 38.08 -6.14 -12.02
CA ALA A 77 39.04 -5.10 -12.34
C ALA A 77 38.66 -4.48 -13.70
N LEU A 78 37.98 -3.33 -13.66
CA LEU A 78 38.21 -2.35 -14.71
C LEU A 78 39.66 -1.85 -14.49
N PRO A 79 40.54 -1.84 -15.52
CA PRO A 79 41.85 -1.24 -15.40
C PRO A 79 41.71 0.15 -14.77
N ALA A 80 42.59 0.51 -13.84
CA ALA A 80 42.58 1.85 -13.25
C ALA A 80 42.65 2.90 -14.37
N GLY A 81 41.50 3.52 -14.70
CA GLY A 81 41.32 4.41 -15.85
C GLY A 81 40.14 4.06 -16.76
N ALA A 82 39.64 2.83 -16.75
CA ALA A 82 38.40 2.44 -17.43
C ALA A 82 37.21 2.79 -16.52
N SER A 83 36.81 4.05 -16.55
CA SER A 83 35.51 4.48 -16.05
C SER A 83 34.40 3.62 -16.68
N ALA A 84 33.29 3.41 -15.95
CA ALA A 84 32.04 2.83 -16.49
C ALA A 84 31.48 3.59 -17.73
N ALA A 85 32.19 4.61 -18.21
CA ALA A 85 32.04 5.32 -19.48
C ALA A 85 32.58 4.56 -20.72
N SER A 86 32.91 3.26 -20.64
CA SER A 86 33.28 2.50 -21.85
C SER A 86 32.10 2.17 -22.77
N VAL A 87 30.88 2.59 -22.42
CA VAL A 87 29.82 2.81 -23.42
C VAL A 87 30.15 4.14 -24.10
N PRO A 88 30.41 4.19 -25.42
CA PRO A 88 30.68 5.43 -26.11
C PRO A 88 29.54 6.43 -25.87
N GLN A 89 29.74 7.38 -24.94
CA GLN A 89 28.85 8.52 -24.78
C GLN A 89 29.18 9.46 -25.94
N ALA A 90 28.59 9.19 -27.10
CA ALA A 90 28.85 9.89 -28.36
C ALA A 90 28.56 11.41 -28.31
N SER A 91 28.06 11.95 -27.19
CA SER A 91 27.59 13.33 -27.09
C SER A 91 27.85 14.02 -25.75
N GLY A 92 28.55 13.41 -24.79
CA GLY A 92 28.66 13.94 -23.40
C GLY A 92 27.34 14.00 -22.63
N ILE A 93 26.23 13.56 -23.26
CA ILE A 93 24.91 13.43 -22.66
C ILE A 93 24.72 11.97 -22.25
N ASN A 94 24.50 11.75 -20.95
CA ASN A 94 24.12 10.45 -20.44
C ASN A 94 22.64 10.18 -20.78
N ILE A 95 22.38 9.57 -21.94
CA ILE A 95 21.03 9.23 -22.41
C ILE A 95 20.23 8.45 -21.35
N GLY A 96 20.90 7.58 -20.58
CA GLY A 96 20.27 6.84 -19.48
C GLY A 96 19.73 7.76 -18.40
N LEU A 97 20.47 8.80 -18.01
CA LEU A 97 20.02 9.80 -17.05
C LEU A 97 18.85 10.64 -17.60
N VAL A 98 18.90 11.01 -18.88
CA VAL A 98 17.81 11.76 -19.54
C VAL A 98 16.53 10.93 -19.60
N LEU A 99 16.62 9.66 -20.00
CA LEU A 99 15.47 8.75 -20.02
C LEU A 99 14.92 8.52 -18.62
N TYR A 100 15.79 8.30 -17.62
CA TYR A 100 15.37 8.17 -16.22
C TYR A 100 14.62 9.42 -15.74
N ALA A 101 15.19 10.61 -15.97
CA ALA A 101 14.55 11.87 -15.57
C ALA A 101 13.20 12.08 -16.27
N ALA A 102 13.10 11.77 -17.57
CA ALA A 102 11.85 11.87 -18.32
C ALA A 102 10.77 10.92 -17.78
N VAL A 103 11.13 9.65 -17.53
CA VAL A 103 10.20 8.66 -16.97
C VAL A 103 9.78 9.04 -15.55
N MET A 104 10.71 9.45 -14.70
CA MET A 104 10.40 9.89 -13.34
C MET A 104 9.48 11.11 -13.33
N LEU A 105 9.74 12.11 -14.19
CA LEU A 105 8.88 13.27 -14.31
C LEU A 105 7.47 12.85 -14.75
N MET A 106 7.36 12.01 -15.78
CA MET A 106 6.07 11.51 -16.26
C MET A 106 5.28 10.78 -15.17
N VAL A 107 5.92 9.87 -14.43
CA VAL A 107 5.27 9.08 -13.38
C VAL A 107 4.91 9.94 -12.16
N MET A 108 5.72 10.94 -11.82
CA MET A 108 5.49 11.83 -10.67
C MET A 108 4.56 13.01 -10.99
N THR A 109 4.36 13.35 -12.27
CA THR A 109 3.52 14.47 -12.71
C THR A 109 2.14 14.52 -12.03
N PRO A 110 1.31 13.45 -12.04
CA PRO A 110 -0.02 13.54 -11.42
C PRO A 110 0.05 13.82 -9.92
N LYS A 111 1.04 13.26 -9.21
CA LYS A 111 1.24 13.52 -7.77
C LYS A 111 1.63 14.97 -7.52
N ILE A 112 2.58 15.49 -8.29
CA ILE A 112 3.04 16.88 -8.17
C ILE A 112 1.90 17.85 -8.46
N LEU A 113 1.16 17.63 -9.55
CA LEU A 113 0.02 18.47 -9.92
C LEU A 113 -1.10 18.42 -8.88
N GLY A 114 -1.42 17.25 -8.31
CA GLY A 114 -2.41 17.14 -7.24
C GLY A 114 -2.02 17.92 -5.98
N ILE A 115 -0.74 17.87 -5.59
CA ILE A 115 -0.23 18.68 -4.46
C ILE A 115 -0.32 20.18 -4.79
N ILE A 116 0.07 20.59 -5.99
CA ILE A 116 -0.01 21.99 -6.43
C ILE A 116 -1.47 22.47 -6.41
N ASP A 117 -2.40 21.68 -6.94
CA ASP A 117 -3.83 22.00 -6.98
C ASP A 117 -4.38 22.27 -5.56
N VAL A 118 -4.09 21.37 -4.61
CA VAL A 118 -4.47 21.55 -3.20
C VAL A 118 -3.79 22.78 -2.59
N LEU A 119 -2.50 23.01 -2.88
CA LEU A 119 -1.74 24.12 -2.30
C LEU A 119 -2.13 25.49 -2.86
N VAL A 120 -2.59 25.59 -4.11
CA VAL A 120 -3.03 26.85 -4.70
C VAL A 120 -4.45 27.20 -4.25
N SER A 121 -5.35 26.21 -4.22
CA SER A 121 -6.73 26.39 -3.74
C SER A 121 -6.78 26.68 -2.24
N ARG A 122 -7.20 27.89 -1.84
CA ARG A 122 -7.35 28.24 -0.42
C ARG A 122 -8.36 27.35 0.30
N GLY A 123 -9.47 27.03 -0.36
CA GLY A 123 -10.51 26.15 0.20
C GLY A 123 -9.98 24.75 0.47
N SER A 124 -9.40 24.12 -0.56
CA SER A 124 -8.82 22.77 -0.45
C SER A 124 -7.69 22.74 0.58
N ARG A 125 -6.76 23.71 0.53
CA ARG A 125 -5.65 23.79 1.49
C ARG A 125 -6.14 23.86 2.94
N LEU A 126 -7.20 24.61 3.22
CA LEU A 126 -7.78 24.69 4.56
C LEU A 126 -8.52 23.42 4.95
N ALA A 127 -9.21 22.77 4.01
CA ALA A 127 -9.88 21.49 4.23
C ALA A 127 -8.89 20.37 4.62
N TYR A 128 -7.66 20.39 4.08
CA TYR A 128 -6.58 19.49 4.47
C TYR A 128 -5.75 19.97 5.70
N GLY A 129 -6.20 21.03 6.39
CA GLY A 129 -5.55 21.53 7.61
C GLY A 129 -4.28 22.39 7.38
N GLY A 130 -4.05 22.87 6.15
CA GLY A 130 -3.01 23.85 5.81
C GLY A 130 -1.82 23.29 5.01
N ALA A 131 -1.00 24.20 4.47
CA ALA A 131 0.12 23.85 3.58
C ALA A 131 1.14 22.89 4.22
N ALA A 132 1.50 23.13 5.49
CA ALA A 132 2.50 22.31 6.17
C ALA A 132 2.05 20.85 6.32
N ARG A 133 0.77 20.63 6.66
CA ARG A 133 0.21 19.26 6.79
C ARG A 133 0.13 18.55 5.45
N VAL A 134 -0.24 19.27 4.39
CA VAL A 134 -0.22 18.76 3.02
C VAL A 134 1.19 18.35 2.59
N LEU A 135 2.20 19.20 2.82
CA LEU A 135 3.59 18.89 2.44
C LEU A 135 4.18 17.73 3.24
N ILE A 136 3.95 17.69 4.56
CA ILE A 136 4.39 16.57 5.41
C ILE A 136 3.66 15.28 4.99
N GLY A 137 2.34 15.36 4.76
CA GLY A 137 1.54 14.24 4.29
C GLY A 137 2.01 13.71 2.94
N ALA A 138 2.34 14.60 2.00
CA ALA A 138 2.91 14.24 0.70
C ALA A 138 4.28 13.56 0.83
N PHE A 139 5.13 14.01 1.74
CA PHE A 139 6.42 13.35 2.00
C PHE A 139 6.23 11.95 2.61
N VAL A 140 5.32 11.81 3.59
CA VAL A 140 5.00 10.50 4.18
C VAL A 140 4.39 9.57 3.13
N GLU A 141 3.49 10.08 2.28
CA GLU A 141 2.90 9.34 1.17
C GLU A 141 3.96 8.89 0.17
N LEU A 142 4.90 9.76 -0.18
CA LEU A 142 6.01 9.41 -1.08
C LEU A 142 6.83 8.25 -0.51
N VAL A 143 7.25 8.33 0.76
CA VAL A 143 8.03 7.26 1.41
C VAL A 143 7.20 5.97 1.50
N PHE A 144 5.94 6.07 1.90
CA PHE A 144 5.03 4.93 1.98
C PHE A 144 4.84 4.27 0.60
N GLY A 145 4.59 5.07 -0.44
CA GLY A 145 4.38 4.63 -1.81
C GLY A 145 5.63 3.97 -2.40
N LEU A 146 6.83 4.47 -2.08
CA LEU A 146 8.10 3.83 -2.49
C LEU A 146 8.25 2.44 -1.87
N LEU A 147 8.03 2.30 -0.56
CA LEU A 147 8.12 1.01 0.13
C LEU A 147 7.03 0.03 -0.34
N LEU A 148 5.80 0.53 -0.51
CA LEU A 148 4.67 -0.26 -0.97
C LEU A 148 4.88 -0.75 -2.40
N SER A 149 5.24 0.14 -3.34
CA SER A 149 5.41 -0.21 -4.76
C SER A 149 6.50 -1.26 -4.97
N ALA A 150 7.64 -1.13 -4.29
CA ALA A 150 8.72 -2.14 -4.34
C ALA A 150 8.24 -3.51 -3.82
N SER A 151 7.41 -3.51 -2.76
CA SER A 151 6.84 -4.73 -2.18
C SER A 151 5.78 -5.37 -3.09
N VAL A 152 4.92 -4.56 -3.68
CA VAL A 152 3.89 -4.98 -4.63
C VAL A 152 4.53 -5.59 -5.87
N ALA A 153 5.58 -4.96 -6.43
CA ALA A 153 6.24 -5.43 -7.65
C ALA A 153 6.78 -6.86 -7.52
N VAL A 154 7.45 -7.20 -6.41
CA VAL A 154 7.93 -8.56 -6.15
C VAL A 154 6.76 -9.53 -5.95
N THR A 155 5.72 -9.10 -5.22
CA THR A 155 4.53 -9.93 -4.96
C THR A 155 3.79 -10.28 -6.26
N HIS A 156 3.57 -9.30 -7.13
CA HIS A 156 3.01 -9.50 -8.47
C HIS A 156 3.86 -10.43 -9.30
N SER A 157 5.19 -10.23 -9.30
CA SER A 157 6.10 -11.06 -10.08
C SER A 157 6.03 -12.54 -9.67
N ILE A 158 6.06 -12.81 -8.37
CA ILE A 158 5.93 -14.18 -7.83
C ILE A 158 4.56 -14.76 -8.15
N PHE A 159 3.50 -13.97 -8.00
CA PHE A 159 2.14 -14.41 -8.26
C PHE A 159 1.92 -14.75 -9.74
N ILE A 160 2.35 -13.88 -10.65
CA ILE A 160 2.24 -14.08 -12.10
C ILE A 160 3.04 -15.31 -12.53
N ALA A 161 4.26 -15.49 -12.01
CA ALA A 161 5.03 -16.71 -12.25
C ALA A 161 4.28 -17.96 -11.75
N GLY A 162 3.65 -17.88 -10.57
CA GLY A 162 2.79 -18.94 -10.04
C GLY A 162 1.56 -19.22 -10.89
N LEU A 163 0.93 -18.18 -11.46
CA LEU A 163 -0.25 -18.29 -12.32
C LEU A 163 0.09 -19.04 -13.62
N LEU A 164 1.27 -18.78 -14.20
CA LEU A 164 1.79 -19.53 -15.33
C LEU A 164 2.05 -21.01 -14.99
N MET A 165 2.32 -21.33 -13.72
CA MET A 165 2.44 -22.69 -13.21
C MET A 165 1.09 -23.30 -12.77
N GLY A 166 -0.04 -22.64 -13.07
CA GLY A 166 -1.38 -23.12 -12.75
C GLY A 166 -1.87 -22.80 -11.32
N LYS A 167 -1.12 -22.03 -10.52
CA LYS A 167 -1.59 -21.59 -9.20
C LYS A 167 -2.63 -20.49 -9.37
N GLN A 168 -3.73 -20.56 -8.62
CA GLN A 168 -4.79 -19.55 -8.66
C GLN A 168 -5.15 -19.12 -7.24
N ILE A 169 -5.62 -17.89 -7.09
CA ILE A 169 -6.22 -17.41 -5.85
C ILE A 169 -7.72 -17.69 -5.90
N THR A 170 -8.20 -18.37 -4.87
CA THR A 170 -9.63 -18.57 -4.62
C THR A 170 -10.20 -17.41 -3.83
N TRP A 171 -11.44 -17.02 -4.12
CA TRP A 171 -12.14 -16.01 -3.34
C TRP A 171 -12.36 -16.50 -1.91
N SER A 172 -11.93 -15.73 -0.93
CA SER A 172 -12.09 -16.02 0.50
C SER A 172 -12.73 -14.82 1.21
N PRO A 173 -13.51 -15.03 2.28
CA PRO A 173 -14.09 -13.93 3.05
C PRO A 173 -13.00 -12.99 3.58
N GLN A 174 -13.18 -11.70 3.32
CA GLN A 174 -12.26 -10.67 3.80
C GLN A 174 -12.48 -10.44 5.30
N LYS A 175 -11.39 -10.50 6.07
CA LYS A 175 -11.39 -10.08 7.47
C LYS A 175 -11.40 -8.55 7.53
N ARG A 176 -12.44 -7.97 8.11
CA ARG A 176 -12.62 -6.50 8.23
C ARG A 176 -12.16 -5.94 9.57
N GLU A 177 -11.84 -6.81 10.54
CA GLU A 177 -11.38 -6.37 11.84
C GLU A 177 -9.91 -5.93 11.79
N ASN A 178 -9.66 -4.75 12.38
CA ASN A 178 -8.30 -4.23 12.55
C ASN A 178 -7.49 -5.16 13.45
N ARG A 179 -6.29 -5.55 12.99
CA ARG A 179 -5.39 -6.42 13.75
C ARG A 179 -3.94 -6.06 13.51
N THR A 180 -3.12 -6.22 14.53
CA THR A 180 -1.67 -6.13 14.39
C THR A 180 -1.10 -7.44 13.87
N ILE A 181 -0.17 -7.35 12.92
CA ILE A 181 0.52 -8.51 12.37
C ILE A 181 1.89 -8.63 13.06
N PRO A 182 2.15 -9.70 13.82
CA PRO A 182 3.47 -9.93 14.40
C PRO A 182 4.45 -10.38 13.31
N LEU A 183 5.74 -10.06 13.49
CA LEU A 183 6.83 -10.37 12.55
C LEU A 183 6.81 -11.83 12.05
N ARG A 184 6.63 -12.78 12.98
CA ARG A 184 6.53 -14.23 12.69
C ARG A 184 5.44 -14.60 11.68
N LYS A 185 4.36 -13.83 11.61
CA LYS A 185 3.26 -14.05 10.66
C LYS A 185 3.50 -13.35 9.31
N ALA A 186 4.30 -12.28 9.29
CA ALA A 186 4.64 -11.57 8.06
C ALA A 186 5.76 -12.27 7.26
N LEU A 187 6.71 -12.89 7.97
CA LEU A 187 7.91 -13.50 7.39
C LEU A 187 7.62 -14.52 6.27
N PRO A 188 6.73 -15.51 6.41
CA PRO A 188 6.53 -16.53 5.38
C PRO A 188 6.01 -15.98 4.04
N GLY A 189 5.31 -14.84 4.05
CA GLY A 189 4.78 -14.21 2.84
C GLY A 189 5.73 -13.21 2.18
N LEU A 190 6.72 -12.71 2.92
CA LEU A 190 7.58 -11.59 2.50
C LEU A 190 9.09 -11.89 2.54
N TRP A 191 9.49 -13.13 2.89
CA TRP A 191 10.89 -13.53 2.85
C TRP A 191 11.54 -13.39 1.46
N PRO A 192 10.85 -13.59 0.30
CA PRO A 192 11.49 -13.44 -1.00
C PRO A 192 11.98 -12.00 -1.23
N HIS A 193 11.23 -11.01 -0.75
CA HIS A 193 11.60 -9.60 -0.78
C HIS A 193 12.90 -9.36 -0.01
N LEU A 194 13.00 -9.90 1.20
CA LEU A 194 14.19 -9.77 2.02
C LEU A 194 15.42 -10.41 1.35
N VAL A 195 15.26 -11.61 0.78
CA VAL A 195 16.35 -12.30 0.09
C VAL A 195 16.81 -11.53 -1.14
N LEU A 196 15.88 -11.01 -1.96
CA LEU A 196 16.21 -10.14 -3.09
C LEU A 196 16.94 -8.87 -2.64
N GLY A 197 16.45 -8.23 -1.58
CA GLY A 197 17.08 -7.05 -0.97
C GLY A 197 18.52 -7.31 -0.53
N ILE A 198 18.76 -8.41 0.20
CA ILE A 198 20.09 -8.79 0.69
C ILE A 198 21.02 -9.13 -0.49
N ALA A 199 20.57 -9.95 -1.43
CA ALA A 199 21.38 -10.36 -2.58
C ALA A 199 21.77 -9.17 -3.45
N ALA A 200 20.82 -8.29 -3.76
CA ALA A 200 21.07 -7.08 -4.55
C ALA A 200 22.00 -6.10 -3.81
N SER A 201 21.81 -5.91 -2.50
CA SER A 201 22.67 -5.04 -1.69
C SER A 201 24.10 -5.57 -1.60
N ALA A 202 24.27 -6.87 -1.36
CA ALA A 202 25.58 -7.51 -1.30
C ALA A 202 26.32 -7.39 -2.65
N LEU A 203 25.61 -7.62 -3.75
CA LEU A 203 26.17 -7.45 -5.10
C LEU A 203 26.61 -6.00 -5.36
N LEU A 204 25.76 -5.02 -5.03
CA LEU A 204 26.09 -3.61 -5.21
C LEU A 204 27.27 -3.18 -4.34
N LEU A 205 27.32 -3.61 -3.08
CA LEU A 205 28.45 -3.36 -2.19
C LEU A 205 29.76 -3.94 -2.76
N TRP A 206 29.68 -5.12 -3.39
CA TRP A 206 30.84 -5.79 -3.95
C TRP A 206 31.33 -5.17 -5.27
N LYS A 207 30.42 -4.83 -6.18
CA LYS A 207 30.76 -4.45 -7.56
C LYS A 207 30.60 -2.98 -7.90
N ALA A 208 29.63 -2.29 -7.30
CA ALA A 208 29.28 -0.92 -7.66
C ALA A 208 28.67 -0.13 -6.49
N PRO A 209 29.43 0.13 -5.41
CA PRO A 209 28.90 0.80 -4.23
C PRO A 209 28.39 2.21 -4.50
N ALA A 210 28.92 2.89 -5.53
CA ALA A 210 28.48 4.21 -5.98
C ALA A 210 27.02 4.25 -6.46
N ILE A 211 26.43 3.10 -6.84
CA ILE A 211 25.03 3.00 -7.29
C ILE A 211 24.06 2.93 -6.10
N ILE A 212 24.52 2.53 -4.91
CA ILE A 212 23.67 2.28 -3.74
C ILE A 212 22.74 3.46 -3.42
N PRO A 213 23.18 4.73 -3.36
CA PRO A 213 22.30 5.86 -3.06
C PRO A 213 21.10 5.97 -4.01
N TRP A 214 21.29 5.61 -5.27
CA TRP A 214 20.25 5.60 -6.31
C TRP A 214 19.32 4.40 -6.20
N ALA A 215 19.84 3.27 -5.70
CA ALA A 215 19.08 2.04 -5.50
C ALA A 215 18.30 2.03 -4.18
N ILE A 216 18.54 2.97 -3.25
CA ILE A 216 17.90 3.03 -1.93
C ILE A 216 16.38 2.84 -2.00
N PRO A 217 15.61 3.54 -2.85
CA PRO A 217 14.15 3.40 -2.84
C PRO A 217 13.67 1.96 -3.07
N ILE A 218 14.36 1.23 -3.94
CA ILE A 218 14.06 -0.17 -4.26
C ILE A 218 14.58 -1.10 -3.16
N LEU A 219 15.86 -0.96 -2.78
CA LEU A 219 16.51 -1.79 -1.76
C LEU A 219 15.81 -1.66 -0.40
N ALA A 220 15.47 -0.43 0.00
CA ALA A 220 14.75 -0.17 1.24
C ALA A 220 13.37 -0.83 1.20
N GLY A 221 12.64 -0.73 0.08
CA GLY A 221 11.35 -1.41 -0.09
C GLY A 221 11.45 -2.94 0.07
N TRP A 222 12.51 -3.55 -0.46
CA TRP A 222 12.74 -5.00 -0.35
C TRP A 222 13.22 -5.43 1.04
N LEU A 223 14.22 -4.75 1.60
CA LEU A 223 14.80 -5.05 2.91
C LEU A 223 13.82 -4.77 4.05
N LEU A 224 13.03 -3.71 3.94
CA LEU A 224 12.08 -3.27 4.96
C LEU A 224 10.66 -3.80 4.73
N ALA A 225 10.41 -4.65 3.72
CA ALA A 225 9.07 -5.16 3.41
C ALA A 225 8.37 -5.77 4.66
N ILE A 226 9.10 -6.57 5.43
CA ILE A 226 8.58 -7.25 6.63
C ILE A 226 8.26 -6.26 7.77
N PRO A 227 9.20 -5.40 8.24
CA PRO A 227 8.87 -4.41 9.27
C PRO A 227 7.83 -3.40 8.78
N PHE A 228 7.82 -3.04 7.49
CA PHE A 228 6.80 -2.19 6.89
C PHE A 228 5.41 -2.83 6.98
N ALA A 229 5.25 -4.12 6.65
CA ALA A 229 3.99 -4.85 6.81
C ALA A 229 3.49 -4.88 8.27
N CYS A 230 4.41 -4.99 9.22
CA CYS A 230 4.06 -4.97 10.65
C CYS A 230 3.66 -3.56 11.10
N MET A 231 4.46 -2.54 10.76
CA MET A 231 4.24 -1.14 11.12
C MET A 231 2.90 -0.63 10.59
N THR A 232 2.59 -0.93 9.33
CA THR A 232 1.33 -0.54 8.69
C THR A 232 0.09 -1.19 9.29
N SER A 233 0.25 -2.26 10.07
CA SER A 233 -0.85 -2.89 10.83
C SER A 233 -1.09 -2.26 12.21
N TRP A 234 -0.25 -1.31 12.64
CA TRP A 234 -0.36 -0.69 13.96
C TRP A 234 -1.36 0.46 13.98
N GLN A 235 -2.52 0.23 14.62
CA GLN A 235 -3.56 1.25 14.82
C GLN A 235 -3.02 2.53 15.50
N ALA A 236 -2.06 2.38 16.42
CA ALA A 236 -1.48 3.51 17.13
C ALA A 236 -0.81 4.54 16.20
N ILE A 237 -0.26 4.10 15.06
CA ILE A 237 0.34 5.02 14.07
C ILE A 237 -0.76 5.80 13.37
N GLY A 238 -1.80 5.10 12.87
CA GLY A 238 -2.94 5.75 12.21
C GLY A 238 -3.63 6.77 13.10
N VAL A 239 -3.91 6.41 14.36
CA VAL A 239 -4.53 7.32 15.34
C VAL A 239 -3.66 8.55 15.61
N ARG A 240 -2.32 8.42 15.65
CA ARG A 240 -1.42 9.56 15.85
C ARG A 240 -1.38 10.48 14.63
N LEU A 241 -1.28 9.91 13.42
CA LEU A 241 -1.30 10.68 12.17
C LEU A 241 -2.60 11.48 12.04
N ALA A 242 -3.75 10.83 12.28
CA ALA A 242 -5.06 11.48 12.28
C ALA A 242 -5.14 12.62 13.32
N ARG A 243 -4.66 12.39 14.56
CA ARG A 243 -4.61 13.44 15.60
C ARG A 243 -3.74 14.64 15.23
N TRP A 244 -2.65 14.41 14.49
CA TRP A 244 -1.80 15.50 13.98
C TRP A 244 -2.38 16.16 12.72
N GLY A 245 -3.45 15.59 12.16
CA GLY A 245 -4.03 16.01 10.88
C GLY A 245 -3.09 15.76 9.70
N VAL A 246 -2.14 14.84 9.83
CA VAL A 246 -1.19 14.46 8.78
C VAL A 246 -1.70 13.20 8.11
N CYS A 247 -1.71 13.18 6.77
CA CYS A 247 -2.32 12.11 5.96
C CYS A 247 -3.83 11.90 6.21
N ALA A 248 -4.50 12.83 6.90
CA ALA A 248 -5.95 12.83 7.06
C ALA A 248 -6.61 13.39 5.79
N VAL A 249 -7.69 12.76 5.37
CA VAL A 249 -8.57 13.29 4.32
C VAL A 249 -9.54 14.31 4.91
N PRO A 250 -10.12 15.23 4.12
CA PRO A 250 -11.08 16.22 4.62
C PRO A 250 -12.24 15.59 5.39
N GLU A 251 -12.71 14.43 4.95
CA GLU A 251 -13.80 13.66 5.57
C GLU A 251 -13.42 13.05 6.93
N GLU A 252 -12.14 12.95 7.27
CA GLU A 252 -11.69 12.58 8.61
C GLU A 252 -11.64 13.79 9.55
N LEU A 253 -11.41 14.99 9.00
CA LEU A 253 -11.33 16.24 9.75
C LEU A 253 -12.70 16.85 9.99
N ASP A 254 -13.58 16.76 8.99
CA ASP A 254 -14.98 17.17 9.04
C ASP A 254 -15.87 16.04 8.48
N PRO A 255 -16.27 15.06 9.32
CA PRO A 255 -17.00 13.89 8.87
C PRO A 255 -18.35 14.24 8.23
N PRO A 256 -18.73 13.62 7.10
CA PRO A 256 -20.01 13.87 6.48
C PRO A 256 -21.16 13.34 7.35
N HIS A 257 -22.37 13.85 7.10
CA HIS A 257 -23.55 13.58 7.92
C HIS A 257 -23.86 12.08 8.07
N GLU A 258 -23.63 11.28 7.02
CA GLU A 258 -23.81 9.83 7.02
C GLU A 258 -22.94 9.14 8.08
N ILE A 259 -21.66 9.53 8.16
CA ILE A 259 -20.70 9.00 9.13
C ILE A 259 -21.03 9.48 10.55
N GLN A 260 -21.42 10.75 10.70
CA GLN A 260 -21.88 11.27 11.99
C GLN A 260 -23.10 10.50 12.51
N ARG A 261 -24.09 10.23 11.64
CA ARG A 261 -25.30 9.48 11.98
C ARG A 261 -25.00 8.03 12.34
N MET A 262 -24.14 7.37 11.56
CA MET A 262 -23.67 6.01 11.86
C MET A 262 -23.00 5.95 13.23
N ASN A 263 -22.07 6.87 13.53
CA ASN A 263 -21.38 6.95 14.81
C ASN A 263 -22.35 7.19 15.98
N ALA A 264 -23.35 8.05 15.80
CA ALA A 264 -24.39 8.29 16.80
C ALA A 264 -25.22 7.03 17.09
N ILE A 265 -25.63 6.29 16.05
CA ILE A 265 -26.37 5.02 16.19
C ILE A 265 -25.49 3.97 16.87
N ALA A 266 -24.23 3.81 16.45
CA ALA A 266 -23.29 2.87 17.06
C ALA A 266 -23.09 3.16 18.55
N ALA A 267 -22.93 4.44 18.93
CA ALA A 267 -22.80 4.86 20.32
C ALA A 267 -24.09 4.64 21.14
N ALA A 268 -25.27 4.77 20.52
CA ALA A 268 -26.55 4.45 21.17
C ALA A 268 -26.68 2.94 21.44
N LEU A 269 -26.38 2.10 20.44
CA LEU A 269 -26.42 0.65 20.56
C LEU A 269 -25.42 0.12 21.60
N GLN A 270 -24.21 0.67 21.65
CA GLN A 270 -23.22 0.32 22.68
C GLN A 270 -23.72 0.64 24.09
N ARG A 271 -24.36 1.81 24.28
CA ARG A 271 -24.97 2.19 25.57
C ARG A 271 -26.09 1.24 25.98
N THR A 272 -26.99 0.89 25.06
CA THR A 272 -28.08 -0.07 25.32
C THR A 272 -27.55 -1.47 25.67
N ARG A 273 -26.48 -1.91 24.99
CA ARG A 273 -25.85 -3.20 25.29
C ARG A 273 -25.16 -3.19 26.65
N ALA A 274 -24.53 -2.09 27.04
CA ALA A 274 -23.90 -1.93 28.35
C ALA A 274 -24.94 -1.92 29.49
N THR A 275 -26.08 -1.25 29.32
CA THR A 275 -27.16 -1.27 30.34
C THR A 275 -27.84 -2.63 30.46
N ALA A 276 -28.02 -3.35 29.35
CA ALA A 276 -28.58 -4.71 29.35
C ALA A 276 -27.63 -5.78 29.95
N SER A 277 -26.33 -5.53 29.97
CA SER A 277 -25.30 -6.45 30.51
C SER A 277 -24.87 -6.10 31.94
N ALA A 278 -25.37 -5.01 32.52
CA ALA A 278 -25.21 -4.72 33.94
C ALA A 278 -25.98 -5.79 34.76
N PRO A 279 -25.36 -6.43 35.78
CA PRO A 279 -26.08 -7.40 36.61
C PRO A 279 -27.25 -6.69 37.29
N GLY A 280 -28.47 -7.12 36.99
CA GLY A 280 -29.67 -6.54 37.59
C GLY A 280 -29.62 -6.65 39.11
N ARG A 281 -29.65 -5.50 39.79
CA ARG A 281 -30.06 -5.44 41.20
C ARG A 281 -31.53 -5.88 41.22
N ALA A 282 -31.78 -7.11 41.65
CA ALA A 282 -33.15 -7.62 41.76
C ALA A 282 -33.99 -6.65 42.60
N PRO A 283 -35.25 -6.36 42.22
CA PRO A 283 -36.13 -5.54 43.06
C PRO A 283 -36.27 -6.22 44.43
N ALA A 284 -36.03 -5.48 45.51
CA ALA A 284 -36.25 -6.00 46.86
C ALA A 284 -37.73 -6.43 46.99
N PRO A 285 -38.01 -7.64 47.51
CA PRO A 285 -39.38 -8.09 47.67
C PRO A 285 -40.13 -7.15 48.65
N PRO A 286 -41.44 -6.91 48.43
CA PRO A 286 -42.22 -6.02 49.29
C PRO A 286 -42.24 -6.58 50.73
N ALA A 287 -42.00 -5.70 51.69
CA ALA A 287 -42.03 -6.04 53.12
C ALA A 287 -43.41 -6.60 53.49
N LYS A 288 -43.44 -7.83 54.03
CA LYS A 288 -44.66 -8.42 54.59
C LYS A 288 -45.18 -7.53 55.71
N ALA A 289 -46.43 -7.09 55.58
CA ALA A 289 -47.16 -6.41 56.64
C ALA A 289 -47.24 -7.34 57.88
N ALA A 290 -46.97 -6.75 59.05
CA ALA A 290 -47.03 -7.43 60.33
C ALA A 290 -48.43 -7.99 60.59
N GLU A 291 -48.51 -9.30 60.80
CA GLU A 291 -49.71 -10.01 61.24
C GLU A 291 -49.88 -9.75 62.75
N MET A 292 -51.01 -9.14 63.12
CA MET A 292 -51.42 -8.91 64.50
C MET A 292 -51.64 -10.25 65.21
N ALA A 293 -50.89 -10.51 66.27
CA ALA A 293 -51.21 -11.57 67.23
C ALA A 293 -52.12 -10.99 68.32
N GLU A 294 -53.37 -11.46 68.37
CA GLU A 294 -54.26 -11.33 69.52
C GLU A 294 -53.97 -12.43 70.57
N PRO A 295 -54.21 -12.18 71.87
CA PRO A 295 -53.78 -13.05 72.96
C PRO A 295 -54.85 -14.06 73.40
N ARG A 296 -54.43 -15.28 73.74
CA ARG A 296 -55.06 -16.13 74.76
C ARG A 296 -53.99 -16.94 75.49
#